data_AF-A0AA41SP00-F1
#
_entry.id   AF-A0AA41SP00-F1
#
_cell.length_a   1.000
_cell.length_b   1.000
_cell.length_c   1.000
_cell.angle_alpha   90.00
_cell.angle_beta   90.00
_cell.angle_gamma   90.00
#
_symmetry.space_group_name_H-M   'P 1'
#
loop_
_entity.id
_entity.type
_entity.pdbx_description
1 polymer ?
#
loop_
_entity_poly.entity_id
_entity_poly.type
_entity_poly.pdbx_seq_one_letter_code
_entity_poly.pdbx_strand_id
1 'polypeptide(L)'
;MMYEEATQVAADAVGNIRTVASFCAEGKVFNLYQNKCNGPRRTGIRRGLISGFSFGVSFFFLFSVYATIFYAGARLLERGKITFSEVYRLEFLRQVRWHQISAKPRPISIFAILDEISKLDLSDASGITLEGLKGEIEFPN
;
A
#
# COMPACT_ATOMS: atom_id res chain seq x y z
N MET A 1 -7.51 9.00 -2.12
CA MET A 1 -8.68 9.84 -1.82
C MET A 1 -8.42 11.03 -0.89
N MET A 2 -7.51 10.97 0.10
CA MET A 2 -7.43 12.06 1.09
C MET A 2 -6.86 13.39 0.54
N TYR A 3 -6.16 13.38 -0.59
CA TYR A 3 -5.65 14.61 -1.26
C TYR A 3 -6.22 14.77 -2.67
N GLU A 4 -7.23 14.00 -3.04
CA GLU A 4 -7.69 13.89 -4.42
C GLU A 4 -8.17 15.22 -5.00
N GLU A 5 -8.94 15.98 -4.22
CA GLU A 5 -9.39 17.31 -4.64
C GLU A 5 -8.23 18.31 -4.79
N ALA A 6 -7.22 18.24 -3.93
CA ALA A 6 -6.04 19.11 -4.02
C ALA A 6 -5.18 18.74 -5.24
N THR A 7 -5.01 17.44 -5.49
CA THR A 7 -4.32 16.92 -6.67
C THR A 7 -5.05 17.29 -7.95
N GLN A 8 -6.38 17.24 -7.96
CA GLN A 8 -7.19 17.63 -9.10
C GLN A 8 -7.07 19.13 -9.39
N VAL A 9 -7.13 20.00 -8.38
CA VAL A 9 -6.92 21.44 -8.53
C VAL A 9 -5.51 21.75 -9.06
N ALA A 10 -4.49 21.03 -8.58
CA ALA A 10 -3.12 21.18 -9.08
C ALA A 10 -2.98 20.70 -10.53
N ALA A 11 -3.60 19.56 -10.88
CA ALA A 11 -3.57 19.01 -12.24
C ALA A 11 -4.25 19.96 -13.24
N ASP A 12 -5.40 20.53 -12.87
CA ASP A 12 -6.15 21.46 -13.72
C ASP A 12 -5.40 22.80 -13.91
N ALA A 13 -4.74 23.29 -12.86
CA ALA A 13 -3.89 24.47 -12.91
C ALA A 13 -2.64 24.30 -13.79
N VAL A 14 -1.99 23.13 -13.71
CA VAL A 14 -0.80 22.81 -14.53
C VAL A 14 -1.21 22.57 -15.98
N GLY A 15 -2.33 21.89 -16.23
CA GLY A 15 -2.87 21.67 -17.58
C GLY A 15 -3.20 22.98 -18.30
N ASN A 16 -3.69 23.99 -17.55
CA ASN A 16 -4.09 25.30 -18.08
C ASN A 16 -3.14 26.44 -17.70
N ILE A 17 -1.84 26.16 -17.51
CA ILE A 17 -0.87 27.12 -16.96
C ILE A 17 -0.78 28.45 -17.73
N ARG A 18 -0.93 28.42 -19.07
CA ARG A 18 -0.91 29.64 -19.91
C ARG A 18 -2.09 30.56 -19.61
N THR A 19 -3.27 29.98 -19.34
CA THR A 19 -4.49 30.70 -18.98
C THR A 19 -4.39 31.29 -17.58
N VAL A 20 -3.83 30.53 -16.63
CA VAL A 20 -3.62 31.01 -15.26
C VAL A 20 -2.65 32.20 -15.24
N ALA A 21 -1.55 32.11 -16.00
CA ALA A 21 -0.58 33.18 -16.13
C ALA A 21 -1.17 34.42 -16.85
N SER A 22 -1.93 34.22 -17.94
CA SER A 22 -2.54 35.34 -18.67
C SER A 22 -3.56 36.13 -17.84
N PHE A 23 -4.23 35.48 -16.90
CA PHE A 23 -5.15 36.13 -15.96
C PHE A 23 -4.49 36.55 -14.63
N CYS A 24 -3.18 36.32 -14.46
CA CYS A 24 -2.46 36.53 -13.18
C CYS A 24 -3.20 35.88 -11.98
N ALA A 25 -3.84 34.72 -12.22
CA ALA A 25 -4.74 34.07 -11.25
C ALA A 25 -4.01 33.08 -10.31
N GLU A 26 -2.68 33.05 -10.36
CA GLU A 26 -1.81 32.13 -9.63
C GLU A 26 -2.10 32.15 -8.12
N GLY A 27 -2.22 33.34 -7.53
CA GLY A 27 -2.53 33.50 -6.10
C GLY A 27 -3.89 32.92 -5.71
N LYS A 28 -4.89 33.03 -6.59
CA LYS A 28 -6.24 32.50 -6.36
C LYS A 28 -6.26 30.98 -6.41
N VAL A 29 -5.58 30.40 -7.41
CA VAL A 29 -5.43 28.96 -7.56
C VAL A 29 -4.63 28.37 -6.39
N PHE A 30 -3.55 29.04 -5.99
CA PHE A 30 -2.74 28.63 -4.84
C PHE A 30 -3.53 28.65 -3.53
N ASN A 31 -4.34 29.68 -3.29
CA ASN A 31 -5.20 29.75 -2.11
C ASN A 31 -6.24 28.61 -2.10
N LEU A 32 -6.84 28.32 -3.25
CA LEU A 32 -7.80 27.22 -3.42
C LEU A 32 -7.15 25.86 -3.07
N TYR A 33 -5.95 25.61 -3.60
CA TYR A 33 -5.15 24.41 -3.30
C TYR A 33 -4.85 24.31 -1.79
N GLN A 34 -4.38 25.41 -1.18
CA GLN A 34 -4.03 25.43 0.23
C GLN A 34 -5.25 25.17 1.14
N ASN A 35 -6.41 25.69 0.76
CA ASN A 35 -7.66 25.45 1.49
C ASN A 35 -8.10 23.99 1.38
N LYS A 36 -7.98 23.37 0.19
CA LYS A 36 -8.24 21.94 -0.03
C LYS A 36 -7.26 21.02 0.71
N CYS A 37 -6.01 21.45 0.91
CA CYS A 37 -4.99 20.71 1.68
C CYS A 37 -5.13 20.80 3.21
N ASN A 38 -5.84 21.79 3.74
CA ASN A 38 -5.98 21.97 5.19
C ASN A 38 -6.80 20.87 5.88
N GLY A 39 -7.89 20.42 5.27
CA GLY A 39 -8.71 19.31 5.79
C GLY A 39 -7.93 18.00 5.93
N PRO A 40 -7.24 17.54 4.87
CA PRO A 40 -6.36 16.38 4.89
C PRO A 40 -5.24 16.50 5.91
N ARG A 41 -4.60 17.67 6.02
CA ARG A 41 -3.53 17.92 6.97
C ARG A 41 -3.98 17.72 8.42
N ARG A 42 -5.10 18.32 8.81
CA ARG A 42 -5.65 18.18 10.18
C ARG A 42 -6.07 16.74 10.50
N THR A 43 -6.65 16.07 9.52
CA THR A 43 -7.07 14.68 9.67
C THR A 43 -5.86 13.74 9.73
N GLY A 44 -4.79 14.04 8.98
CA GLY A 44 -3.52 13.33 9.05
C GLY A 44 -2.88 13.42 10.44
N ILE A 45 -2.87 14.60 11.05
CA ILE A 45 -2.36 14.80 12.43
C ILE A 45 -3.16 13.97 13.43
N ARG A 46 -4.51 14.03 13.37
CA ARG A 46 -5.36 13.24 14.26
C ARG A 46 -5.16 11.74 14.07
N ARG A 47 -5.09 11.27 12.83
CA ARG A 47 -4.82 9.87 12.52
C ARG A 47 -3.45 9.45 13.03
N GLY A 48 -2.42 10.28 12.84
CA GLY A 48 -1.06 10.03 13.34
C GLY A 48 -1.00 9.88 14.85
N LEU A 49 -1.71 10.74 15.59
CA LEU A 49 -1.84 10.65 17.05
C LEU A 49 -2.53 9.36 17.47
N ILE A 50 -3.66 9.02 16.85
CA ILE A 50 -4.43 7.81 17.15
C ILE A 50 -3.60 6.55 16.84
N SER A 51 -2.94 6.51 15.68
CA SER A 51 -2.09 5.37 15.30
C SER A 51 -0.87 5.25 16.20
N GLY A 52 -0.24 6.37 16.55
CA GLY A 52 0.91 6.38 17.47
C GLY A 52 0.54 5.91 18.87
N PHE A 53 -0.60 6.37 19.39
CA PHE A 53 -1.11 5.92 20.69
C PHE A 53 -1.45 4.43 20.68
N SER A 54 -2.19 3.95 19.67
CA SER A 54 -2.53 2.54 19.53
C SER A 54 -1.28 1.66 19.42
N PHE A 55 -0.28 2.11 18.67
CA PHE A 55 1.00 1.44 18.56
C PHE A 55 1.73 1.40 19.91
N GLY A 56 1.85 2.53 20.60
CA GLY A 56 2.48 2.59 21.93
C GLY A 56 1.81 1.68 22.96
N VAL A 57 0.48 1.70 23.01
CA VAL A 57 -0.31 0.82 23.89
C VAL A 57 -0.08 -0.66 23.56
N SER A 58 -0.04 -1.01 22.27
CA SER A 58 0.25 -2.38 21.84
C SER A 58 1.63 -2.86 22.29
N PHE A 59 2.65 -2.00 22.18
CA PHE A 59 4.00 -2.31 22.65
C PHE A 59 4.09 -2.41 24.18
N PHE A 60 3.37 -1.56 24.91
CA PHE A 60 3.30 -1.64 26.36
C PHE A 60 2.78 -3.01 26.83
N PHE A 61 1.68 -3.49 26.25
CA PHE A 61 1.14 -4.81 26.56
C PHE A 61 2.09 -5.94 26.14
N LEU A 62 2.76 -5.82 25.00
CA LEU A 62 3.77 -6.79 24.56
C LEU A 62 4.87 -6.96 25.61
N PHE A 63 5.45 -5.85 26.07
CA PHE A 63 6.51 -5.89 27.10
C PHE A 63 5.99 -6.36 28.46
N SER A 64 4.76 -6.00 28.84
CA SER A 64 4.14 -6.51 30.06
C SER A 64 3.98 -8.03 30.04
N VAL A 65 3.57 -8.60 28.90
CA VAL A 65 3.49 -10.06 28.72
C VAL A 65 4.88 -10.68 28.83
N TYR A 66 5.91 -10.10 28.21
CA TYR A 66 7.28 -10.61 28.33
C TYR A 66 7.75 -10.61 29.77
N ALA A 67 7.55 -9.51 30.50
CA ALA A 67 7.91 -9.43 31.92
C ALA A 67 7.22 -10.52 32.74
N THR A 68 5.94 -10.80 32.47
CA THR A 68 5.17 -11.84 33.16
C THR A 68 5.69 -13.24 32.84
N ILE A 69 6.01 -13.51 31.56
CA ILE A 69 6.57 -14.80 31.12
C ILE A 69 7.93 -15.05 31.75
N PHE A 70 8.80 -14.04 31.80
CA PHE A 70 10.10 -14.15 32.47
C PHE A 70 9.96 -14.30 33.98
N TYR A 71 9.04 -13.58 34.61
CA TYR A 71 8.79 -13.71 36.05
C TYR A 71 8.27 -15.11 36.42
N ALA A 72 7.28 -15.62 35.67
CA ALA A 72 6.76 -16.96 35.86
C ALA A 72 7.84 -18.01 35.52
N GLY A 73 8.58 -17.83 34.43
CA GLY A 73 9.70 -18.67 34.03
C GLY A 73 10.76 -18.78 35.13
N ALA A 74 11.16 -17.65 35.74
CA ALA A 74 12.09 -17.61 36.86
C ALA A 74 11.57 -18.39 38.08
N ARG A 75 10.28 -18.23 38.43
CA ARG A 75 9.65 -19.00 39.53
C ARG A 75 9.58 -20.50 39.27
N LEU A 76 9.45 -20.91 38.01
CA LEU A 76 9.44 -22.32 37.64
C LEU A 76 10.86 -22.91 37.53
N LEU A 77 11.86 -22.09 37.19
CA LEU A 77 13.29 -22.39 37.25
C LEU A 77 13.73 -22.67 38.69
N GLU A 78 13.31 -21.85 39.65
CA GLU A 78 13.55 -22.07 41.09
C GLU A 78 13.01 -23.42 41.57
N ARG A 79 11.94 -23.92 40.95
CA ARG A 79 11.34 -25.24 41.27
C ARG A 79 11.96 -26.41 40.49
N GLY A 80 12.98 -26.15 39.67
CA GLY A 80 13.72 -27.17 38.91
C GLY A 80 12.92 -27.87 37.80
N LYS A 81 11.77 -27.33 37.39
CA LYS A 81 10.85 -28.00 36.44
C LYS A 81 11.13 -27.69 34.97
N ILE A 82 11.80 -26.57 34.70
CA ILE A 82 12.12 -26.11 33.33
C ILE A 82 13.49 -25.44 33.31
N THR A 83 14.15 -25.51 32.14
CA THR A 83 15.45 -24.87 31.88
C THR A 83 15.25 -23.54 31.16
N PHE A 84 16.13 -22.56 31.43
CA PHE A 84 16.06 -21.21 30.84
C PHE A 84 16.08 -21.25 29.30
N SER A 85 16.85 -22.19 28.74
CA SER A 85 16.94 -22.43 27.29
C SER A 85 15.57 -22.73 26.66
N GLU A 86 14.68 -23.48 27.35
CA GLU A 86 13.37 -23.83 26.80
C GLU A 86 12.44 -22.62 26.73
N VAL A 87 12.41 -21.80 27.78
CA VAL A 87 11.59 -20.57 27.82
C VAL A 87 12.04 -19.60 26.72
N TYR A 88 13.35 -19.40 26.57
CA TYR A 88 13.90 -18.53 25.53
C TYR A 88 13.63 -19.05 24.13
N ARG A 89 13.74 -20.37 23.91
CA ARG A 89 13.46 -21.01 22.63
C ARG A 89 12.00 -20.83 22.22
N LEU A 90 11.05 -20.99 23.13
CA LEU A 90 9.62 -20.80 22.86
C LEU A 90 9.32 -19.35 22.47
N GLU A 91 9.90 -18.38 23.17
CA GLU A 91 9.75 -16.96 22.81
C GLU A 91 10.36 -16.61 21.46
N PHE A 92 11.53 -17.18 21.15
CA PHE A 92 12.19 -16.99 19.86
C PHE A 92 11.35 -17.55 18.70
N LEU A 93 10.80 -18.76 18.85
CA LEU A 93 9.94 -19.38 17.82
C LEU A 93 8.66 -18.57 17.59
N ARG A 94 8.07 -18.00 18.65
CA ARG A 94 6.90 -17.13 18.56
C ARG A 94 7.21 -15.88 17.73
N GLN A 95 8.35 -15.22 17.96
CA GLN A 95 8.81 -14.06 17.18
C GLN A 95 8.95 -14.40 15.68
N VAL A 96 9.58 -15.54 15.35
CA VAL A 96 9.74 -15.99 13.97
C VAL A 96 8.38 -16.24 13.31
N ARG A 97 7.41 -16.82 14.03
CA ARG A 97 6.05 -17.05 13.52
C ARG A 97 5.34 -15.75 13.13
N TRP A 98 5.45 -14.69 13.93
CA TRP A 98 4.84 -13.38 13.63
C TRP A 98 5.34 -12.80 12.31
N HIS A 99 6.64 -12.84 12.08
CA HIS A 99 7.26 -12.32 10.86
C HIS A 99 6.79 -13.09 9.60
N GLN A 100 6.55 -14.40 9.72
CA GLN A 100 6.11 -15.23 8.60
C GLN A 100 4.64 -15.00 8.22
N ILE A 101 3.78 -14.60 9.16
CA ILE A 101 2.36 -14.29 8.86
C ILE A 101 2.25 -13.00 8.03
N SER A 102 3.15 -12.04 8.25
CA SER A 102 3.19 -10.79 7.48
C SER A 102 3.71 -10.98 6.04
N ALA A 103 4.39 -12.09 5.75
CA ALA A 103 5.06 -12.33 4.47
C ALA A 103 4.22 -13.13 3.46
N LYS A 104 2.90 -13.29 3.67
CA LYS A 104 2.06 -13.96 2.67
C LYS A 104 2.00 -13.12 1.39
N PRO A 105 2.54 -13.60 0.24
CA PRO A 105 2.41 -12.88 -1.02
C PRO A 105 0.93 -12.90 -1.42
N ARG A 106 0.32 -11.72 -1.54
CA ARG A 106 -0.93 -11.57 -2.28
C ARG A 106 -0.58 -11.75 -3.76
N PRO A 107 -1.21 -12.65 -4.53
CA PRO A 107 -1.01 -12.67 -5.97
C PRO A 107 -1.49 -11.32 -6.50
N ILE A 108 -0.52 -10.49 -6.90
CA ILE A 108 -0.78 -9.19 -7.53
C ILE A 108 -1.30 -9.51 -8.93
N SER A 109 -2.32 -8.76 -9.38
CA SER A 109 -2.98 -8.84 -10.69
C SER A 109 -2.02 -9.00 -11.90
N ILE A 110 -0.75 -8.64 -11.76
CA ILE A 110 0.30 -8.85 -12.76
C ILE A 110 0.45 -10.33 -13.12
N PHE A 111 0.36 -11.25 -12.16
CA PHE A 111 0.40 -12.68 -12.47
C PHE A 111 -0.87 -13.17 -13.15
N ALA A 112 -2.03 -12.55 -12.87
CA ALA A 112 -3.27 -12.85 -13.58
C ALA A 112 -3.27 -12.30 -15.02
N ILE A 113 -2.61 -11.16 -15.25
CA ILE A 113 -2.39 -10.59 -16.58
C ILE A 113 -1.34 -11.41 -17.36
N LEU A 114 -0.32 -11.95 -16.69
CA LEU A 114 0.69 -12.82 -17.31
C LEU A 114 0.13 -14.19 -17.71
N ASP A 115 -0.84 -14.71 -16.96
CA ASP A 115 -1.48 -16.01 -17.21
C ASP A 115 -2.70 -15.88 -18.15
N GLU A 116 -3.09 -14.66 -18.51
CA GLU A 116 -4.12 -14.42 -19.51
C GLU A 116 -3.53 -14.65 -20.91
N ILE A 117 -3.73 -15.88 -21.42
CA ILE A 117 -3.47 -16.20 -22.82
C ILE A 117 -4.38 -15.33 -23.68
N SER A 118 -3.82 -14.30 -24.32
CA SER A 118 -4.56 -13.39 -25.19
C SER A 118 -5.19 -14.16 -26.36
N LYS A 119 -6.50 -13.98 -26.57
CA LYS A 119 -7.27 -14.63 -27.66
C LYS A 119 -6.80 -14.28 -29.08
N LEU A 120 -5.96 -13.25 -29.23
CA LEU A 120 -5.28 -12.88 -30.46
C LEU A 120 -3.79 -13.12 -30.26
N ASP A 121 -3.27 -14.17 -30.89
CA ASP A 121 -1.85 -14.48 -30.92
C ASP A 121 -1.17 -13.64 -32.00
N LEU A 122 -0.57 -12.51 -31.60
CA LEU A 122 0.20 -11.64 -32.51
C LEU A 122 1.55 -12.28 -32.91
N SER A 123 1.94 -13.38 -32.26
CA SER A 123 3.21 -14.06 -32.51
C SER A 123 3.05 -15.28 -33.43
N ASP A 124 1.82 -15.61 -33.83
CA ASP A 124 1.56 -16.63 -34.83
C ASP A 124 1.80 -16.04 -36.23
N ALA A 125 2.87 -16.51 -36.89
CA ALA A 125 3.20 -16.15 -38.27
C ALA A 125 2.30 -16.87 -39.30
N SER A 126 1.17 -17.44 -38.88
CA SER A 126 0.16 -18.12 -39.73
C SER A 126 -0.87 -17.14 -40.31
N GLY A 127 -0.48 -15.90 -40.56
CA GLY A 127 -1.31 -14.90 -41.24
C GLY A 127 -1.07 -14.90 -42.74
N ILE A 128 -2.12 -14.71 -43.54
CA ILE A 128 -2.00 -14.49 -44.97
C ILE A 128 -1.42 -13.09 -45.25
N THR A 129 -0.21 -13.01 -45.81
CA THR A 129 0.32 -11.76 -46.37
C THR A 129 -0.25 -11.56 -47.78
N LEU A 130 -1.12 -10.56 -47.95
CA LEU A 130 -1.66 -10.18 -49.25
C LEU A 130 -0.66 -9.27 -49.98
N GLU A 131 -0.11 -9.71 -51.11
CA GLU A 131 0.87 -8.94 -51.91
C GLU A 131 0.25 -7.75 -52.68
N GLY A 132 -1.07 -7.59 -52.65
CA GLY A 132 -1.79 -6.47 -53.27
C GLY A 132 -3.07 -6.12 -52.52
N LEU A 133 -3.06 -4.97 -51.82
CA LEU A 133 -4.18 -4.51 -51.00
C LEU A 133 -5.10 -3.60 -51.84
N LYS A 134 -6.18 -4.15 -52.41
CA LYS A 134 -7.28 -3.35 -52.94
C LYS A 134 -8.24 -3.12 -51.77
N GLY A 135 -8.05 -2.01 -51.06
CA GLY A 135 -8.71 -1.70 -49.79
C GLY A 135 -10.22 -1.47 -49.90
N GLU A 136 -10.98 -2.55 -50.04
CA GLU A 136 -12.43 -2.55 -50.02
C GLU A 136 -12.88 -3.21 -48.70
N ILE A 137 -13.40 -2.39 -47.79
CA ILE A 137 -13.83 -2.81 -46.46
C ILE A 137 -15.35 -2.75 -46.45
N GLU A 138 -16.01 -3.90 -46.43
CA GLU A 138 -17.44 -4.00 -46.20
C GLU A 138 -17.69 -4.40 -44.74
N PHE A 139 -18.49 -3.60 -44.04
CA PHE A 139 -19.03 -3.98 -42.72
C PHE A 139 -20.42 -4.58 -42.94
N PRO A 140 -20.58 -5.91 -42.83
CA PRO A 140 -21.92 -6.48 -42.77
C PRO A 140 -22.56 -6.07 -41.44
N ASN A 141 -23.78 -5.53 -41.54
CA ASN A 141 -24.58 -5.07 -40.41
C ASN A 141 -25.26 -6.25 -39.69
#